data_AF-A0A8D9DTU2-F1
#
_entry.id   AF-A0A8D9DTU2-F1
#
_cell.length_a   1.000
_cell.length_b   1.000
_cell.length_c   1.000
_cell.angle_alpha   90.00
_cell.angle_beta   90.00
_cell.angle_gamma   90.00
#
_symmetry.space_group_name_H-M   'P 1'
#
loop_
_entity.id
_entity.type
_entity.pdbx_description
1 polymer ?
#
loop_
_entity_poly.entity_id
_entity_poly.type
_entity_poly.pdbx_seq_one_letter_code
_entity_poly.pdbx_strand_id
1 'polypeptide(L)'
;MPDWEVVGKKKKEMQMTRKEKKIEEQEFINSAPTLEEILPHAQVMSLYADLNSNNTKNMPPSKAANKENGKKNQKKPQEKKKKAAPGPVNDKPRTLEAAVASLKYDELKSDYEIAKVRFDENPLQQLKALTAFFTSKLVVDQNKIVFSGKCLEHPLGLFPDKHRNFLQHVFSEVDKDTRYQFFDTCLLALVHDLKQGNPISGYKVMLQSLVSNHPEVLYDNFDLITDLIQSYSNQNKIGISTAIMWVLAQAANFNFKHGLQVWRTFMLSFIEQKNYTRYSLDYLKHLFSRSHNRQRDALSIPEYLECVDLLFEYYNIPKSCLTELQSSCKLFRERASLKDAGKYFLMVLEEKIPQPSSTLYRQEMVAFLYSLLREDPYACFQHWRDVYANNLPESVLLLRLIYKDWQNIQSNEILPYKETIFTVETFNFVNQTLYKKKMQSEGLDECNRIVQTITTKMTRPA
;
A
#
# COMPACT_ATOMS: atom_id res chain seq x y z
N MET A 1 -17.55 40.48 43.93
CA MET A 1 -16.23 40.89 44.46
C MET A 1 -16.01 40.06 45.71
N PRO A 2 -14.91 39.30 45.83
CA PRO A 2 -13.50 39.74 45.73
C PRO A 2 -12.80 39.16 44.50
N ASP A 3 -12.12 39.96 43.69
CA ASP A 3 -10.74 40.49 43.81
C ASP A 3 -9.68 39.49 43.29
N TRP A 4 -9.19 39.86 42.12
CA TRP A 4 -8.13 39.21 41.37
C TRP A 4 -6.77 39.48 42.01
N GLU A 5 -5.87 38.51 41.95
CA GLU A 5 -4.43 38.82 41.89
C GLU A 5 -3.75 37.98 40.81
N VAL A 6 -3.51 38.62 39.66
CA VAL A 6 -2.67 38.10 38.57
C VAL A 6 -1.23 38.39 38.94
N VAL A 7 -0.48 37.35 39.35
CA VAL A 7 0.96 37.46 39.58
C VAL A 7 1.70 36.90 38.36
N GLY A 8 1.95 37.78 37.39
CA GLY A 8 2.90 37.51 36.32
C GLY A 8 4.33 37.46 36.87
N LYS A 9 4.91 36.26 37.00
CA LYS A 9 6.36 36.08 37.12
C LYS A 9 6.90 35.50 35.81
N LYS A 10 7.60 36.36 35.05
CA LYS A 10 8.45 35.98 33.91
C LYS A 10 9.39 34.84 34.33
N LYS A 11 9.23 33.66 33.73
CA LYS A 11 10.17 32.54 33.87
C LYS A 11 11.44 32.92 33.10
N LYS A 12 12.45 33.46 33.79
CA LYS A 12 13.83 33.42 33.29
C LYS A 12 14.23 31.94 33.28
N GLU A 13 14.49 31.38 32.11
CA GLU A 13 15.15 30.08 32.00
C GLU A 13 16.56 30.20 32.58
N MET A 14 16.75 29.76 33.83
CA MET A 14 18.07 29.42 34.33
C MET A 14 18.49 28.12 33.64
N GLN A 15 19.50 28.20 32.76
CA GLN A 15 20.18 27.02 32.25
C GLN A 15 20.90 26.32 33.41
N MET A 16 20.29 25.29 33.96
CA MET A 16 20.97 24.40 34.90
C MET A 16 22.05 23.60 34.19
N THR A 17 23.21 23.50 34.84
CA THR A 17 24.34 22.74 34.31
C THR A 17 24.08 21.24 34.43
N ARG A 18 24.72 20.45 33.55
CA ARG A 18 24.52 18.99 33.40
C ARG A 18 24.79 18.18 34.69
N LYS A 19 25.41 18.79 35.71
CA LYS A 19 25.65 18.19 37.03
C LYS A 19 24.44 18.33 37.97
N GLU A 20 23.72 19.45 37.91
CA GLU A 20 22.54 19.71 38.75
C GLU A 20 21.36 18.81 38.36
N LYS A 21 21.15 18.58 37.05
CA LYS A 21 20.16 17.61 36.55
C LYS A 21 20.38 16.19 37.04
N LYS A 22 21.64 15.78 37.21
CA LYS A 22 21.97 14.43 37.70
C LYS A 22 21.63 14.26 39.18
N ILE A 23 21.80 15.31 39.97
CA ILE A 23 21.51 15.28 41.42
C ILE A 23 19.99 15.21 41.63
N GLU A 24 19.23 16.00 40.86
CA GLU A 24 17.75 16.01 40.92
C GLU A 24 17.15 14.68 40.40
N GLU A 25 17.76 14.07 39.38
CA GLU A 25 17.39 12.72 38.90
C GLU A 25 17.71 11.64 39.95
N GLN A 26 18.82 11.77 40.69
CA GLN A 26 19.17 10.86 41.78
C GLN A 26 18.23 10.98 42.98
N GLU A 27 17.81 12.21 43.33
CA GLU A 27 16.84 12.46 44.41
C GLU A 27 15.43 11.96 44.04
N PHE A 28 15.04 12.07 42.77
CA PHE A 28 13.79 11.49 42.27
C PHE A 28 13.80 9.96 42.32
N ILE A 29 14.93 9.32 41.97
CA ILE A 29 15.09 7.86 42.06
C ILE A 29 15.06 7.40 43.52
N ASN A 30 15.67 8.15 44.44
CA ASN A 30 15.71 7.79 45.87
C ASN A 30 14.38 8.03 46.59
N SER A 31 13.52 8.90 46.07
CA SER A 31 12.19 9.20 46.63
C SER A 31 11.08 8.36 46.01
N ALA A 32 11.38 7.54 45.00
CA ALA A 32 10.41 6.68 44.34
C ALA A 32 10.15 5.42 45.19
N PRO A 33 8.89 5.09 45.48
CA PRO A 33 8.55 3.90 46.27
C PRO A 33 9.05 2.63 45.59
N THR A 34 9.56 1.69 46.40
CA THR A 34 10.16 0.46 45.87
C THR A 34 9.08 -0.54 45.46
N LEU A 35 9.39 -1.44 44.52
CA LEU A 35 8.42 -2.40 43.98
C LEU A 35 7.80 -3.29 45.07
N GLU A 36 8.53 -3.48 46.17
CA GLU A 36 8.15 -4.22 47.37
C GLU A 36 7.11 -3.49 48.24
N GLU A 37 6.97 -2.16 48.09
CA GLU A 37 6.01 -1.33 48.82
C GLU A 37 4.68 -1.16 48.07
N ILE A 38 4.64 -1.42 46.76
CA ILE A 38 3.49 -1.16 45.88
C ILE A 38 2.71 -2.44 45.56
N LEU A 39 3.38 -3.60 45.54
CA LEU A 39 2.79 -4.87 45.10
C LEU A 39 2.75 -5.90 46.24
N PRO A 40 1.70 -6.76 46.29
CA PRO A 40 1.64 -7.85 47.24
C PRO A 40 2.85 -8.78 47.10
N HIS A 41 3.44 -9.20 48.23
CA HIS A 41 4.70 -9.94 48.29
C HIS A 41 4.75 -11.21 47.40
N ALA A 42 3.60 -11.87 47.18
CA ALA A 42 3.49 -13.04 46.31
C ALA A 42 3.79 -12.73 44.82
N GLN A 43 3.41 -11.55 44.33
CA GLN A 43 3.71 -11.13 42.95
C GLN A 43 5.17 -10.71 42.79
N VAL A 44 5.75 -10.10 43.83
CA VAL A 44 7.18 -9.74 43.86
C VAL A 44 8.05 -11.00 43.82
N MET A 45 7.68 -12.03 44.58
CA MET A 45 8.38 -13.32 44.58
C MET A 45 8.26 -14.07 43.24
N SER A 46 7.11 -13.98 42.56
CA SER A 46 6.96 -14.52 41.20
C SER A 46 7.91 -13.85 40.20
N LEU A 47 8.04 -12.52 40.26
CA LEU A 47 8.88 -11.77 39.34
C LEU A 47 10.38 -12.06 39.54
N TYR A 48 10.82 -12.21 40.80
CA TYR A 48 12.19 -12.62 41.10
C TYR A 48 12.46 -14.10 40.76
N ALA A 49 11.46 -14.97 40.87
CA ALA A 49 11.55 -16.37 40.43
C ALA A 49 11.69 -16.49 38.90
N ASP A 50 11.00 -15.64 38.14
CA ASP A 50 11.08 -15.61 36.68
C ASP A 50 12.40 -15.01 36.15
N LEU A 51 13.04 -14.12 36.90
CA LEU A 51 14.37 -13.60 36.58
C LEU A 51 15.49 -14.61 36.88
N ASN A 52 15.34 -15.40 37.94
CA ASN A 52 16.33 -16.41 38.34
C ASN A 52 16.22 -17.74 37.55
N SER A 53 15.06 -18.03 36.94
CA SER A 53 14.86 -19.24 36.13
C SER A 53 15.61 -19.20 34.78
N ASN A 54 15.96 -18.02 34.28
CA ASN A 54 16.61 -17.83 32.98
C ASN A 54 18.15 -17.96 33.01
N ASN A 55 18.78 -18.23 34.16
CA ASN A 55 20.26 -18.23 34.29
C ASN A 55 20.91 -19.55 34.75
N THR A 56 20.23 -20.71 34.66
CA THR A 56 20.76 -21.98 35.19
C THR A 56 20.88 -23.11 34.17
N LYS A 57 21.54 -22.88 33.02
CA LYS A 57 22.21 -23.97 32.27
C LYS A 57 23.50 -23.47 31.62
N ASN A 58 24.55 -23.33 32.41
CA ASN A 58 25.96 -23.56 32.04
C ASN A 58 26.90 -23.16 33.21
N MET A 59 27.33 -24.12 34.03
CA MET A 59 28.59 -24.03 34.78
C MET A 59 29.17 -25.44 35.01
N PRO A 60 30.44 -25.70 34.69
CA PRO A 60 31.23 -26.80 35.24
C PRO A 60 31.83 -26.43 36.62
N PRO A 61 32.32 -27.41 37.40
CA PRO A 61 32.49 -27.30 38.86
C PRO A 61 33.76 -26.56 39.30
N SER A 62 33.66 -25.98 40.50
CA SER A 62 34.71 -25.28 41.25
C SER A 62 35.73 -26.22 41.89
N LYS A 63 37.02 -25.81 41.92
CA LYS A 63 37.76 -25.60 43.20
C LYS A 63 39.16 -24.96 43.01
N ALA A 64 39.36 -23.92 43.82
CA ALA A 64 40.54 -23.51 44.60
C ALA A 64 41.92 -23.19 43.96
N ALA A 65 42.19 -21.87 43.93
CA ALA A 65 43.39 -21.12 44.37
C ALA A 65 44.79 -21.79 44.46
N ASN A 66 45.72 -21.25 43.66
CA ASN A 66 46.84 -20.34 44.03
C ASN A 66 48.28 -20.69 43.57
N LYS A 67 48.93 -19.65 43.02
CA LYS A 67 50.36 -19.27 42.94
C LYS A 67 51.33 -19.85 41.87
N GLU A 68 51.78 -18.88 41.05
CA GLU A 68 53.14 -18.48 40.66
C GLU A 68 54.10 -19.33 39.80
N ASN A 69 54.56 -18.64 38.74
CA ASN A 69 55.88 -18.64 38.09
C ASN A 69 56.39 -19.83 37.24
N GLY A 70 56.88 -19.49 36.03
CA GLY A 70 58.02 -20.18 35.42
C GLY A 70 57.91 -20.53 33.93
N LYS A 71 58.59 -19.74 33.09
CA LYS A 71 58.89 -19.93 31.67
C LYS A 71 59.45 -21.32 31.26
N LYS A 72 59.08 -21.77 30.04
CA LYS A 72 59.88 -22.25 28.86
C LYS A 72 59.51 -23.63 28.27
N ASN A 73 59.26 -23.60 26.94
CA ASN A 73 59.56 -24.56 25.87
C ASN A 73 59.26 -26.06 26.03
N GLN A 74 58.42 -26.64 25.13
CA GLN A 74 58.86 -27.49 24.00
C GLN A 74 57.68 -28.06 23.17
N LYS A 75 58.03 -28.54 21.97
CA LYS A 75 57.22 -28.83 20.78
C LYS A 75 56.73 -30.30 20.68
N LYS A 76 55.59 -30.47 19.97
CA LYS A 76 55.12 -31.60 19.10
C LYS A 76 54.59 -32.89 19.78
N PRO A 77 53.81 -33.76 19.05
CA PRO A 77 52.81 -33.52 18.00
C PRO A 77 51.49 -34.34 18.16
N GLN A 78 50.54 -34.04 17.26
CA GLN A 78 49.25 -34.68 16.97
C GLN A 78 49.08 -36.19 17.25
N GLU A 79 47.92 -36.57 17.80
CA GLU A 79 47.19 -37.77 17.35
C GLU A 79 45.66 -37.65 17.52
N LYS A 80 44.95 -38.10 16.49
CA LYS A 80 43.50 -38.01 16.24
C LYS A 80 42.69 -38.93 17.16
N LYS A 81 41.60 -38.45 17.79
CA LYS A 81 40.44 -39.30 18.13
C LYS A 81 39.09 -38.59 17.91
N LYS A 82 38.44 -39.04 16.83
CA LYS A 82 37.00 -39.26 16.57
C LYS A 82 36.00 -38.14 16.93
N LYS A 83 35.53 -37.45 15.87
CA LYS A 83 34.26 -36.71 15.84
C LYS A 83 33.11 -37.66 16.18
N ALA A 84 32.38 -37.37 17.25
CA ALA A 84 31.04 -37.89 17.48
C ALA A 84 30.08 -37.21 16.48
N ALA A 85 29.16 -37.99 15.92
CA ALA A 85 28.16 -37.55 14.97
C ALA A 85 27.23 -36.49 15.61
N PRO A 86 26.80 -35.44 14.88
CA PRO A 86 25.70 -34.61 15.33
C PRO A 86 24.40 -35.40 15.19
N GLY A 87 23.64 -35.48 16.27
CA GLY A 87 22.24 -35.91 16.25
C GLY A 87 21.37 -34.97 15.39
N PRO A 88 20.14 -35.39 15.04
CA PRO A 88 19.32 -34.71 14.05
C PRO A 88 18.92 -33.33 14.56
N VAL A 89 19.43 -32.29 13.90
CA VAL A 89 18.94 -30.92 14.05
C VAL A 89 17.58 -30.88 13.35
N ASN A 90 16.55 -30.45 14.07
CA ASN A 90 15.22 -30.18 13.51
C ASN A 90 15.36 -29.11 12.41
N ASP A 91 15.42 -29.55 11.14
CA ASP A 91 15.45 -28.75 9.93
C ASP A 91 14.10 -28.05 9.69
N LYS A 92 13.73 -27.10 10.55
CA LYS A 92 12.62 -26.18 10.22
C LYS A 92 13.18 -25.08 9.32
N PRO A 93 12.67 -24.93 8.08
CA PRO A 93 13.16 -23.91 7.15
C PRO A 93 12.96 -22.52 7.74
N ARG A 94 14.04 -21.73 7.79
CA ARG A 94 14.03 -20.38 8.39
C ARG A 94 13.31 -19.35 7.51
N THR A 95 13.05 -19.67 6.24
CA THR A 95 12.41 -18.78 5.26
C THR A 95 11.38 -19.54 4.42
N LEU A 96 10.41 -18.82 3.87
CA LEU A 96 9.35 -19.43 3.06
C LEU A 96 9.88 -20.01 1.75
N GLU A 97 10.87 -19.36 1.16
CA GLU A 97 11.54 -19.81 -0.07
C GLU A 97 12.20 -21.17 0.12
N ALA A 98 12.86 -21.40 1.26
CA ALA A 98 13.45 -22.69 1.59
C ALA A 98 12.37 -23.77 1.81
N ALA A 99 11.28 -23.41 2.48
CA ALA A 99 10.15 -24.32 2.69
C ALA A 99 9.52 -24.74 1.36
N VAL A 100 9.26 -23.79 0.46
CA VAL A 100 8.70 -24.06 -0.87
C VAL A 100 9.67 -24.89 -1.73
N ALA A 101 10.96 -24.58 -1.70
CA ALA A 101 11.97 -25.35 -2.44
C ALA A 101 12.07 -26.82 -1.98
N SER A 102 11.78 -27.10 -0.70
CA SER A 102 11.78 -28.46 -0.16
C SER A 102 10.52 -29.27 -0.53
N LEU A 103 9.48 -28.62 -1.05
CA LEU A 103 8.17 -29.23 -1.28
C LEU A 103 8.12 -29.99 -2.61
N LYS A 104 8.17 -31.32 -2.53
CA LYS A 104 8.10 -32.19 -3.71
C LYS A 104 6.68 -32.27 -4.26
N TYR A 105 6.57 -32.21 -5.59
CA TYR A 105 5.29 -32.34 -6.28
C TYR A 105 4.63 -33.70 -6.02
N ASP A 106 5.42 -34.78 -6.01
CA ASP A 106 4.88 -36.14 -5.86
C ASP A 106 4.30 -36.38 -4.46
N GLU A 107 4.87 -35.75 -3.42
CA GLU A 107 4.30 -35.76 -2.06
C GLU A 107 2.97 -35.01 -2.03
N LEU A 108 2.92 -33.79 -2.60
CA LEU A 108 1.69 -33.00 -2.70
C LEU A 108 0.56 -33.77 -3.40
N LYS A 109 0.88 -34.38 -4.55
CA LYS A 109 -0.09 -35.15 -5.32
C LYS A 109 -0.54 -36.39 -4.56
N SER A 110 0.40 -37.17 -4.01
CA SER A 110 0.09 -38.39 -3.26
C SER A 110 -0.80 -38.10 -2.05
N ASP A 111 -0.51 -37.07 -1.27
CA ASP A 111 -1.30 -36.72 -0.08
C ASP A 111 -2.71 -36.25 -0.46
N TYR A 112 -2.86 -35.53 -1.58
CA TYR A 112 -4.17 -35.15 -2.08
C TYR A 112 -4.97 -36.35 -2.60
N GLU A 113 -4.35 -37.31 -3.32
CA GLU A 113 -5.03 -38.53 -3.76
C GLU A 113 -5.51 -39.37 -2.56
N ILE A 114 -4.69 -39.47 -1.50
CA ILE A 114 -5.11 -40.12 -0.25
C ILE A 114 -6.32 -39.40 0.36
N ALA A 115 -6.31 -38.07 0.37
CA ALA A 115 -7.46 -37.29 0.85
C ALA A 115 -8.69 -37.48 -0.03
N LYS A 116 -8.53 -37.56 -1.36
CA LYS A 116 -9.62 -37.79 -2.33
C LYS A 116 -10.28 -39.15 -2.08
N VAL A 117 -9.50 -40.22 -1.92
CA VAL A 117 -10.04 -41.54 -1.56
C VAL A 117 -10.70 -41.54 -0.17
N ARG A 118 -10.10 -40.86 0.82
CA ARG A 118 -10.61 -40.83 2.18
C ARG A 118 -11.92 -40.04 2.33
N PHE A 119 -12.10 -39.01 1.51
CA PHE A 119 -13.21 -38.07 1.58
C PHE A 119 -13.95 -37.97 0.24
N ASP A 120 -14.18 -39.10 -0.42
CA ASP A 120 -14.71 -39.17 -1.80
C ASP A 120 -16.00 -38.36 -1.99
N GLU A 121 -16.90 -38.38 -0.99
CA GLU A 121 -18.17 -37.64 -1.02
C GLU A 121 -18.10 -36.24 -0.39
N ASN A 122 -16.92 -35.77 0.05
CA ASN A 122 -16.78 -34.50 0.76
C ASN A 122 -15.60 -33.67 0.23
N PRO A 123 -15.80 -32.94 -0.89
CA PRO A 123 -14.75 -32.12 -1.49
C PRO A 123 -14.25 -31.00 -0.56
N LEU A 124 -15.09 -30.50 0.34
CA LEU A 124 -14.68 -29.52 1.35
C LEU A 124 -13.59 -30.08 2.28
N GLN A 125 -13.73 -31.33 2.72
CA GLN A 125 -12.72 -31.99 3.56
C GLN A 125 -11.43 -32.30 2.79
N GLN A 126 -11.53 -32.59 1.49
CA GLN A 126 -10.35 -32.75 0.63
C GLN A 126 -9.54 -31.44 0.59
N LEU A 127 -10.20 -30.29 0.41
CA LEU A 127 -9.54 -28.97 0.42
C LEU A 127 -8.95 -28.62 1.79
N LYS A 128 -9.63 -28.99 2.89
CA LYS A 128 -9.10 -28.82 4.26
C LYS A 128 -7.87 -29.68 4.52
N ALA A 129 -7.85 -30.93 4.05
CA ALA A 129 -6.68 -31.80 4.13
C ALA A 129 -5.48 -31.22 3.37
N LEU A 130 -5.73 -30.69 2.16
CA LEU A 130 -4.71 -30.01 1.36
C LEU A 130 -4.17 -28.75 2.05
N THR A 131 -5.05 -27.98 2.70
CA THR A 131 -4.66 -26.82 3.52
C THR A 131 -3.78 -27.26 4.69
N ALA A 132 -4.15 -28.33 5.40
CA ALA A 132 -3.38 -28.88 6.51
C ALA A 132 -1.98 -29.36 6.06
N PHE A 133 -1.89 -29.98 4.87
CA PHE A 133 -0.61 -30.32 4.26
C PHE A 133 0.29 -29.08 4.12
N PHE A 134 -0.19 -28.01 3.47
CA PHE A 134 0.62 -26.79 3.32
C PHE A 134 0.96 -26.14 4.65
N THR A 135 0.02 -26.05 5.59
CA THR A 135 0.28 -25.46 6.92
C THR A 135 1.36 -26.25 7.67
N SER A 136 1.39 -27.58 7.53
CA SER A 136 2.42 -28.43 8.15
C SER A 136 3.81 -28.27 7.52
N LYS A 137 3.87 -28.05 6.20
CA LYS A 137 5.14 -27.95 5.45
C LYS A 137 5.71 -26.52 5.42
N LEU A 138 4.86 -25.49 5.51
CA LEU A 138 5.23 -24.07 5.36
C LEU A 138 5.29 -23.33 6.70
N VAL A 139 5.99 -23.91 7.67
CA VAL A 139 6.16 -23.31 9.01
C VAL A 139 7.26 -22.26 8.97
N VAL A 140 6.87 -20.98 8.99
CA VAL A 140 7.79 -19.82 8.93
C VAL A 140 7.46 -18.84 10.05
N ASP A 141 8.47 -18.17 10.60
CA ASP A 141 8.32 -17.14 11.63
C ASP A 141 7.48 -15.96 11.12
N GLN A 142 6.40 -15.66 11.84
CA GLN A 142 5.38 -14.68 11.45
C GLN A 142 5.75 -13.24 11.79
N ASN A 143 6.73 -13.04 12.64
CA ASN A 143 7.05 -11.72 13.21
C ASN A 143 7.60 -10.71 12.19
N LYS A 144 7.71 -11.09 10.91
CA LYS A 144 8.14 -10.24 9.79
C LYS A 144 7.12 -10.12 8.66
N ILE A 145 5.89 -10.60 8.83
CA ILE A 145 4.87 -10.48 7.79
C ILE A 145 4.39 -9.03 7.74
N VAL A 146 5.13 -8.20 7.01
CA VAL A 146 4.54 -6.98 6.46
C VAL A 146 3.66 -7.44 5.31
N PHE A 147 2.35 -7.50 5.54
CA PHE A 147 1.36 -7.46 4.47
C PHE A 147 1.46 -6.09 3.83
N SER A 148 2.56 -5.86 3.10
CA SER A 148 2.68 -4.72 2.22
C SER A 148 2.10 -5.16 0.89
N GLY A 149 1.38 -4.27 0.20
CA GLY A 149 0.86 -4.55 -1.15
C GLY A 149 1.95 -4.98 -2.15
N LYS A 150 3.23 -4.88 -1.77
CA LYS A 150 4.47 -5.08 -2.54
C LYS A 150 4.56 -6.34 -3.38
N CYS A 151 3.84 -7.42 -3.07
CA CYS A 151 3.78 -8.58 -3.95
C CYS A 151 2.48 -9.37 -3.79
N LEU A 152 1.52 -9.12 -4.67
CA LEU A 152 0.29 -9.93 -4.80
C LEU A 152 0.55 -11.35 -5.32
N GLU A 153 1.78 -11.67 -5.74
CA GLU A 153 2.16 -13.02 -6.15
C GLU A 153 2.67 -13.84 -4.99
N HIS A 154 3.17 -13.22 -3.93
CA HIS A 154 3.66 -13.96 -2.78
C HIS A 154 2.50 -14.44 -1.88
N PRO A 155 2.46 -15.72 -1.43
CA PRO A 155 3.51 -16.72 -1.58
C PRO A 155 3.44 -17.62 -2.84
N LEU A 156 2.30 -17.71 -3.53
CA LEU A 156 2.09 -18.65 -4.64
C LEU A 156 3.08 -18.50 -5.80
N GLY A 157 3.58 -17.29 -6.03
CA GLY A 157 4.61 -16.95 -7.02
C GLY A 157 5.95 -17.66 -6.80
N LEU A 158 6.24 -18.11 -5.57
CA LEU A 158 7.42 -18.90 -5.25
C LEU A 158 7.32 -20.37 -5.69
N PHE A 159 6.10 -20.86 -5.93
CA PHE A 159 5.88 -22.26 -6.29
C PHE A 159 6.18 -22.51 -7.77
N PRO A 160 6.74 -23.67 -8.14
CA PRO A 160 6.84 -24.08 -9.54
C PRO A 160 5.46 -24.14 -10.22
N ASP A 161 5.41 -23.89 -11.54
CA ASP A 161 4.17 -23.93 -12.33
C ASP A 161 3.39 -25.23 -12.16
N LYS A 162 4.09 -26.36 -12.02
CA LYS A 162 3.47 -27.67 -11.83
C LYS A 162 2.58 -27.72 -10.58
N HIS A 163 3.01 -27.11 -9.48
CA HIS A 163 2.24 -27.05 -8.23
C HIS A 163 1.10 -26.04 -8.34
N ARG A 164 1.33 -24.89 -8.98
CA ARG A 164 0.30 -23.88 -9.21
C ARG A 164 -0.85 -24.42 -10.05
N ASN A 165 -0.52 -25.06 -11.17
CA ASN A 165 -1.48 -25.66 -12.09
C ASN A 165 -2.26 -26.80 -11.43
N PHE A 166 -1.62 -27.56 -10.54
CA PHE A 166 -2.30 -28.57 -9.74
C PHE A 166 -3.37 -27.95 -8.82
N LEU A 167 -3.04 -26.89 -8.09
CA LEU A 167 -4.01 -26.21 -7.22
C LEU A 167 -5.17 -25.59 -8.02
N GLN A 168 -4.87 -24.98 -9.16
CA GLN A 168 -5.88 -24.45 -10.05
C GLN A 168 -6.82 -25.56 -10.55
N HIS A 169 -6.27 -26.72 -10.93
CA HIS A 169 -7.07 -27.86 -11.34
C HIS A 169 -7.97 -28.38 -10.22
N VAL A 170 -7.44 -28.56 -9.01
CA VAL A 170 -8.22 -28.97 -7.83
C VAL A 170 -9.40 -28.04 -7.58
N PHE A 171 -9.21 -26.72 -7.61
CA PHE A 171 -10.33 -25.77 -7.42
C PHE A 171 -11.34 -25.77 -8.58
N SER A 172 -10.90 -26.15 -9.78
CA SER A 172 -11.77 -26.26 -10.95
C SER A 172 -12.63 -27.53 -10.95
N GLU A 173 -12.19 -28.61 -10.29
CA GLU A 173 -12.97 -29.84 -10.12
C GLU A 173 -14.09 -29.71 -9.08
N VAL A 174 -13.93 -28.79 -8.12
CA VAL A 174 -14.88 -28.57 -7.03
C VAL A 174 -16.04 -27.70 -7.50
N ASP A 175 -17.25 -27.93 -6.98
CA ASP A 175 -18.42 -27.11 -7.29
C ASP A 175 -18.34 -25.70 -6.66
N LYS A 176 -19.21 -24.80 -7.12
CA LYS A 176 -19.23 -23.40 -6.70
C LYS A 176 -19.53 -23.23 -5.21
N ASP A 177 -20.51 -23.97 -4.68
CA ASP A 177 -20.95 -23.84 -3.30
C ASP A 177 -19.86 -24.31 -2.33
N THR A 178 -19.17 -25.41 -2.68
CA THR A 178 -18.03 -25.89 -1.89
C THR A 178 -16.87 -24.90 -1.91
N ARG A 179 -16.57 -24.25 -3.04
CA ARG A 179 -15.54 -23.18 -3.09
C ARG A 179 -15.87 -22.04 -2.13
N TYR A 180 -17.14 -21.66 -2.02
CA TYR A 180 -17.59 -20.57 -1.16
C TYR A 180 -17.48 -20.92 0.31
N GLN A 181 -17.98 -22.11 0.69
CA GLN A 181 -17.86 -22.61 2.06
C GLN A 181 -16.39 -22.80 2.47
N PHE A 182 -15.54 -23.25 1.54
CA PHE A 182 -14.12 -23.36 1.79
C PHE A 182 -13.46 -21.99 2.01
N PHE A 183 -13.80 -20.98 1.20
CA PHE A 183 -13.28 -19.63 1.35
C PHE A 183 -13.55 -19.08 2.76
N ASP A 184 -14.81 -19.12 3.21
CA ASP A 184 -15.22 -18.68 4.55
C ASP A 184 -14.42 -19.42 5.62
N THR A 185 -14.47 -20.76 5.60
CA THR A 185 -13.79 -21.58 6.61
C THR A 185 -12.29 -21.29 6.65
N CYS A 186 -11.66 -21.12 5.49
CA CYS A 186 -10.22 -20.88 5.37
C CYS A 186 -9.83 -19.47 5.83
N LEU A 187 -10.66 -18.45 5.53
CA LEU A 187 -10.47 -17.08 5.99
C LEU A 187 -10.61 -16.98 7.52
N LEU A 188 -11.65 -17.60 8.09
CA LEU A 188 -11.85 -17.64 9.54
C LEU A 188 -10.71 -18.37 10.26
N ALA A 189 -10.23 -19.48 9.69
CA ALA A 189 -9.08 -20.20 10.22
C ALA A 189 -7.79 -19.35 10.16
N LEU A 190 -7.54 -18.65 9.05
CA LEU A 190 -6.42 -17.72 8.93
C LEU A 190 -6.48 -16.61 9.99
N VAL A 191 -7.65 -16.01 10.20
CA VAL A 191 -7.84 -14.96 11.21
C VAL A 191 -7.63 -15.50 12.62
N HIS A 192 -8.18 -16.68 12.92
CA HIS A 192 -8.02 -17.35 14.20
C HIS A 192 -6.55 -17.63 14.51
N ASP A 193 -5.83 -18.25 13.57
CA ASP A 193 -4.44 -18.63 13.77
C ASP A 193 -3.51 -17.42 13.84
N LEU A 194 -3.81 -16.36 13.08
CA LEU A 194 -3.09 -15.10 13.18
C LEU A 194 -3.24 -14.44 14.56
N LYS A 195 -4.41 -14.58 15.22
CA LYS A 195 -4.58 -14.12 16.62
C LYS A 195 -3.71 -14.90 17.60
N GLN A 196 -3.53 -16.19 17.36
CA GLN A 196 -2.74 -17.08 18.21
C GLN A 196 -1.24 -17.05 17.89
N GLY A 197 -0.83 -16.40 16.79
CA GLY A 197 0.55 -16.41 16.30
C GLY A 197 0.96 -17.74 15.64
N ASN A 198 -0.01 -18.55 15.21
CA ASN A 198 0.22 -19.84 14.56
C ASN A 198 0.52 -19.67 13.07
N PRO A 199 1.42 -20.47 12.46
CA PRO A 199 1.77 -20.42 11.03
C PRO A 199 0.57 -20.34 10.06
N ILE A 200 0.48 -19.26 9.27
CA ILE A 200 -0.64 -19.04 8.33
C ILE A 200 -0.29 -19.22 6.85
N SER A 201 0.94 -19.64 6.53
CA SER A 201 1.43 -19.73 5.14
C SER A 201 0.58 -20.67 4.29
N GLY A 202 0.08 -21.77 4.87
CA GLY A 202 -0.78 -22.72 4.15
C GLY A 202 -2.11 -22.10 3.74
N TYR A 203 -2.79 -21.41 4.67
CA TYR A 203 -4.01 -20.67 4.36
C TYR A 203 -3.78 -19.60 3.28
N LYS A 204 -2.65 -18.89 3.32
CA LYS A 204 -2.31 -17.91 2.28
C LYS A 204 -2.21 -18.53 0.90
N VAL A 205 -1.50 -19.65 0.76
CA VAL A 205 -1.36 -20.36 -0.52
C VAL A 205 -2.74 -20.78 -1.06
N MET A 206 -3.58 -21.36 -0.21
CA MET A 206 -4.91 -21.83 -0.59
C MET A 206 -5.84 -20.67 -0.98
N LEU A 207 -5.93 -19.62 -0.15
CA LEU A 207 -6.77 -18.44 -0.42
C LEU A 207 -6.30 -17.69 -1.66
N GLN A 208 -4.99 -17.51 -1.83
CA GLN A 208 -4.44 -16.86 -3.01
C GLN A 208 -4.74 -17.66 -4.28
N SER A 209 -4.53 -18.98 -4.26
CA SER A 209 -4.83 -19.83 -5.41
C SER A 209 -6.32 -19.84 -5.73
N LEU A 210 -7.19 -19.83 -4.73
CA LEU A 210 -8.64 -19.76 -4.92
C LEU A 210 -9.05 -18.42 -5.54
N VAL A 211 -8.79 -17.31 -4.85
CA VAL A 211 -9.28 -15.98 -5.25
C VAL A 211 -8.67 -15.50 -6.57
N SER A 212 -7.44 -15.91 -6.88
CA SER A 212 -6.78 -15.54 -8.14
C SER A 212 -7.44 -16.17 -9.38
N ASN A 213 -8.12 -17.31 -9.21
CA ASN A 213 -8.79 -18.04 -10.29
C ASN A 213 -10.32 -17.92 -10.23
N HIS A 214 -10.86 -17.72 -9.03
CA HIS A 214 -12.27 -17.65 -8.70
C HIS A 214 -12.55 -16.42 -7.83
N PRO A 215 -12.43 -15.19 -8.35
CA PRO A 215 -12.68 -13.99 -7.55
C PRO A 215 -14.15 -13.87 -7.11
N GLU A 216 -15.07 -14.62 -7.73
CA GLU A 216 -16.48 -14.64 -7.39
C GLU A 216 -16.76 -15.04 -5.95
N VAL A 217 -15.87 -15.83 -5.35
CA VAL A 217 -15.95 -16.23 -3.94
C VAL A 217 -15.93 -15.02 -3.00
N LEU A 218 -15.31 -13.91 -3.40
CA LEU A 218 -15.29 -12.71 -2.58
C LEU A 218 -16.70 -12.11 -2.51
N TYR A 219 -17.35 -11.91 -3.66
CA TYR A 219 -18.65 -11.24 -3.76
C TYR A 219 -19.73 -11.93 -2.93
N ASP A 220 -19.77 -13.26 -2.96
CA ASP A 220 -20.70 -14.06 -2.15
C ASP A 220 -20.41 -13.98 -0.63
N ASN A 221 -19.19 -13.62 -0.24
CA ASN A 221 -18.75 -13.50 1.15
C ASN A 221 -18.56 -12.04 1.60
N PHE A 222 -19.10 -11.06 0.88
CA PHE A 222 -18.89 -9.64 1.18
C PHE A 222 -19.34 -9.24 2.58
N ASP A 223 -20.49 -9.72 3.04
CA ASP A 223 -21.01 -9.38 4.37
C ASP A 223 -20.04 -9.87 5.46
N LEU A 224 -19.63 -11.14 5.37
CA LEU A 224 -18.64 -11.74 6.27
C LEU A 224 -17.32 -10.94 6.26
N ILE A 225 -16.79 -10.62 5.08
CA ILE A 225 -15.51 -9.91 4.97
C ILE A 225 -15.62 -8.51 5.56
N THR A 226 -16.73 -7.81 5.30
CA THR A 226 -17.01 -6.46 5.82
C THR A 226 -17.07 -6.49 7.35
N ASP A 227 -17.81 -7.44 7.93
CA ASP A 227 -17.94 -7.59 9.37
C ASP A 227 -16.60 -7.90 10.04
N LEU A 228 -15.81 -8.82 9.46
CA LEU A 228 -14.49 -9.16 9.97
C LEU A 228 -13.56 -7.95 9.93
N ILE A 229 -13.44 -7.29 8.78
CA ILE A 229 -12.47 -6.20 8.61
C ILE A 229 -12.82 -5.02 9.50
N GLN A 230 -14.11 -4.68 9.65
CA GLN A 230 -14.63 -3.62 10.51
C GLN A 230 -14.41 -3.94 12.00
N SER A 231 -14.63 -5.19 12.40
CA SER A 231 -14.41 -5.63 13.78
C SER A 231 -12.94 -5.48 14.19
N TYR A 232 -12.00 -5.91 13.34
CA TYR A 232 -10.57 -5.82 13.64
C TYR A 232 -9.98 -4.42 13.45
N SER A 233 -10.51 -3.62 12.51
CA SER A 233 -10.08 -2.24 12.35
C SER A 233 -10.44 -1.41 13.58
N ASN A 234 -11.66 -1.58 14.11
CA ASN A 234 -12.12 -0.87 15.31
C ASN A 234 -11.33 -1.26 16.57
N GLN A 235 -10.82 -2.49 16.63
CA GLN A 235 -9.94 -2.96 17.70
C GLN A 235 -8.45 -2.60 17.50
N ASN A 236 -8.11 -1.83 16.46
CA ASN A 236 -6.73 -1.50 16.08
C ASN A 236 -5.82 -2.73 15.88
N LYS A 237 -6.38 -3.87 15.42
CA LYS A 237 -5.64 -5.09 15.12
C LYS A 237 -5.07 -5.06 13.70
N ILE A 238 -4.14 -4.12 13.46
CA ILE A 238 -3.60 -3.79 12.13
C ILE A 238 -3.12 -5.02 11.35
N GLY A 239 -2.41 -5.95 12.03
CA GLY A 239 -1.91 -7.17 11.37
C GLY A 239 -3.01 -8.08 10.83
N ILE A 240 -4.16 -8.16 11.51
CA ILE A 240 -5.29 -9.00 11.07
C ILE A 240 -6.06 -8.29 9.95
N SER A 241 -6.38 -7.01 10.12
CA SER A 241 -7.06 -6.23 9.09
C SER A 241 -6.26 -6.20 7.79
N THR A 242 -4.94 -5.99 7.85
CA THR A 242 -4.07 -6.03 6.65
C THR A 242 -3.97 -7.43 6.03
N ALA A 243 -4.12 -8.51 6.80
CA ALA A 243 -4.21 -9.87 6.26
C ALA A 243 -5.51 -10.08 5.48
N ILE A 244 -6.64 -9.59 6.00
CA ILE A 244 -7.94 -9.65 5.31
C ILE A 244 -7.90 -8.79 4.04
N MET A 245 -7.37 -7.57 4.12
CA MET A 245 -7.13 -6.72 2.93
C MET A 245 -6.24 -7.45 1.91
N TRP A 246 -5.23 -8.19 2.35
CA TRP A 246 -4.40 -8.99 1.45
C TRP A 246 -5.16 -10.12 0.75
N VAL A 247 -6.11 -10.78 1.41
CA VAL A 247 -6.96 -11.78 0.76
C VAL A 247 -7.83 -11.13 -0.32
N LEU A 248 -8.48 -10.02 -0.01
CA LEU A 248 -9.25 -9.22 -0.97
C LEU A 248 -8.40 -8.81 -2.18
N ALA A 249 -7.17 -8.37 -1.92
CA ALA A 249 -6.25 -7.91 -2.95
C ALA A 249 -5.92 -8.98 -4.00
N GLN A 250 -6.10 -10.27 -3.69
CA GLN A 250 -5.82 -11.36 -4.64
C GLN A 250 -6.75 -11.35 -5.86
N ALA A 251 -7.90 -10.68 -5.81
CA ALA A 251 -8.78 -10.53 -6.98
C ALA A 251 -8.09 -9.82 -8.16
N ALA A 252 -7.09 -8.97 -7.89
CA ALA A 252 -6.27 -8.33 -8.92
C ALA A 252 -5.34 -9.31 -9.66
N ASN A 253 -5.20 -10.56 -9.21
CA ASN A 253 -4.52 -11.60 -10.00
C ASN A 253 -5.40 -12.08 -11.17
N PHE A 254 -6.73 -12.02 -11.04
CA PHE A 254 -7.64 -12.50 -12.07
C PHE A 254 -7.73 -11.53 -13.25
N ASN A 255 -8.11 -10.28 -13.00
CA ASN A 255 -8.02 -9.19 -13.98
C ASN A 255 -8.10 -7.80 -13.33
N PHE A 256 -7.83 -6.76 -14.13
CA PHE A 256 -7.85 -5.38 -13.69
C PHE A 256 -9.20 -4.94 -13.12
N LYS A 257 -10.32 -5.33 -13.76
CA LYS A 257 -11.67 -4.92 -13.35
C LYS A 257 -12.05 -5.45 -11.97
N HIS A 258 -11.78 -6.72 -11.68
CA HIS A 258 -12.04 -7.31 -10.36
C HIS A 258 -11.17 -6.65 -9.30
N GLY A 259 -9.91 -6.37 -9.61
CA GLY A 259 -9.02 -5.64 -8.70
C GLY A 259 -9.51 -4.21 -8.42
N LEU A 260 -9.92 -3.48 -9.46
CA LEU A 260 -10.43 -2.12 -9.28
C LEU A 260 -11.74 -2.11 -8.48
N GLN A 261 -12.63 -3.07 -8.71
CA GLN A 261 -13.86 -3.21 -7.93
C GLN A 261 -13.56 -3.45 -6.45
N VAL A 262 -12.65 -4.38 -6.11
CA VAL A 262 -12.23 -4.58 -4.72
C VAL A 262 -11.67 -3.31 -4.10
N TRP A 263 -10.90 -2.53 -4.86
CA TRP A 263 -10.39 -1.27 -4.36
C TRP A 263 -11.51 -0.27 -4.06
N ARG A 264 -12.46 -0.08 -4.98
CA ARG A 264 -13.60 0.83 -4.82
C ARG A 264 -14.49 0.42 -3.64
N THR A 265 -14.77 -0.88 -3.50
CA THR A 265 -15.71 -1.40 -2.49
C THR A 265 -15.09 -1.46 -1.09
N PHE A 266 -13.82 -1.88 -0.96
CA PHE A 266 -13.21 -2.10 0.35
C PHE A 266 -12.05 -1.16 0.63
N MET A 267 -11.02 -1.14 -0.23
CA MET A 267 -9.76 -0.45 0.10
C MET A 267 -9.95 1.05 0.31
N LEU A 268 -10.91 1.63 -0.41
CA LEU A 268 -11.22 3.05 -0.38
C LEU A 268 -11.76 3.50 0.99
N SER A 269 -12.63 2.71 1.64
CA SER A 269 -13.17 3.06 2.98
C SER A 269 -12.10 3.06 4.08
N PHE A 270 -10.97 2.38 3.86
CA PHE A 270 -9.83 2.38 4.78
C PHE A 270 -8.77 3.43 4.47
N ILE A 271 -8.94 4.24 3.41
CA ILE A 271 -7.89 5.15 2.95
C ILE A 271 -7.64 6.31 3.93
N GLU A 272 -8.62 6.72 4.74
CA GLU A 272 -8.46 7.75 5.77
C GLU A 272 -7.72 7.27 7.00
N GLN A 273 -7.78 5.98 7.26
CA GLN A 273 -7.20 5.41 8.45
C GLN A 273 -5.68 5.31 8.25
N LYS A 274 -4.91 6.13 8.97
CA LYS A 274 -3.44 6.25 8.86
C LYS A 274 -2.69 4.91 8.78
N ASN A 275 -3.19 3.89 9.46
CA ASN A 275 -2.59 2.55 9.50
C ASN A 275 -2.79 1.74 8.20
N TYR A 276 -3.79 2.09 7.38
CA TYR A 276 -4.21 1.37 6.20
C TYR A 276 -4.09 2.19 4.91
N THR A 277 -4.06 3.54 4.98
CA THR A 277 -3.90 4.44 3.82
C THR A 277 -2.83 3.96 2.84
N ARG A 278 -1.63 3.68 3.36
CA ARG A 278 -0.49 3.27 2.54
C ARG A 278 -0.75 1.93 1.86
N TYR A 279 -1.41 0.99 2.54
CA TYR A 279 -1.76 -0.29 1.96
C TYR A 279 -2.72 -0.11 0.79
N SER A 280 -3.78 0.68 0.96
CA SER A 280 -4.78 0.96 -0.09
C SER A 280 -4.17 1.64 -1.31
N LEU A 281 -3.19 2.54 -1.13
CA LEU A 281 -2.48 3.21 -2.22
C LEU A 281 -1.43 2.30 -2.88
N ASP A 282 -0.67 1.54 -2.10
CA ASP A 282 0.28 0.55 -2.64
C ASP A 282 -0.48 -0.49 -3.50
N TYR A 283 -1.66 -0.92 -3.06
CA TYR A 283 -2.52 -1.82 -3.85
C TYR A 283 -2.79 -1.29 -5.26
N LEU A 284 -3.19 -0.02 -5.41
CA LEU A 284 -3.40 0.59 -6.72
C LEU A 284 -2.13 0.52 -7.57
N LYS A 285 -0.98 0.90 -7.00
CA LYS A 285 0.30 0.83 -7.71
C LYS A 285 0.56 -0.58 -8.26
N HIS A 286 0.25 -1.62 -7.49
CA HIS A 286 0.37 -3.00 -7.97
C HIS A 286 -0.63 -3.36 -9.06
N LEU A 287 -1.90 -3.02 -8.86
CA LEU A 287 -2.96 -3.23 -9.84
C LEU A 287 -2.62 -2.61 -11.21
N PHE A 288 -2.08 -1.38 -11.21
CA PHE A 288 -1.67 -0.70 -12.44
C PHE A 288 -0.35 -1.20 -13.01
N SER A 289 0.58 -1.68 -12.17
CA SER A 289 1.86 -2.24 -12.64
C SER A 289 1.71 -3.56 -13.40
N ARG A 290 0.63 -4.30 -13.13
CA ARG A 290 0.33 -5.51 -13.88
C ARG A 290 -0.08 -5.16 -15.30
N SER A 291 0.66 -5.73 -16.24
CA SER A 291 0.43 -5.62 -17.68
C SER A 291 -0.82 -6.40 -18.09
N HIS A 292 -1.98 -5.95 -17.64
CA HIS A 292 -3.22 -6.30 -18.31
C HIS A 292 -3.27 -5.54 -19.65
N ASN A 293 -3.99 -6.07 -20.64
CA ASN A 293 -4.03 -5.50 -21.97
C ASN A 293 -4.59 -4.07 -21.87
N ARG A 294 -3.72 -3.06 -22.04
CA ARG A 294 -4.07 -1.64 -21.84
C ARG A 294 -5.31 -1.20 -22.60
N GLN A 295 -5.61 -1.82 -23.74
CA GLN A 295 -6.80 -1.50 -24.52
C GLN A 295 -8.08 -2.17 -23.97
N ARG A 296 -7.98 -3.40 -23.44
CA ARG A 296 -9.14 -4.11 -22.86
C ARG A 296 -9.51 -3.60 -21.47
N ASP A 297 -8.50 -3.12 -20.75
CA ASP A 297 -8.60 -2.64 -19.36
C ASP A 297 -8.52 -1.11 -19.26
N ALA A 298 -8.77 -0.41 -20.36
CA ALA A 298 -8.84 1.04 -20.37
C ALA A 298 -10.08 1.52 -19.62
N LEU A 299 -9.91 2.59 -18.83
CA LEU A 299 -11.02 3.26 -18.16
C LEU A 299 -11.67 4.23 -19.13
N SER A 300 -13.00 4.28 -19.20
CA SER A 300 -13.68 5.40 -19.85
C SER A 300 -13.41 6.70 -19.08
N ILE A 301 -13.56 7.85 -19.76
CA ILE A 301 -13.40 9.17 -19.11
C ILE A 301 -14.32 9.30 -17.86
N PRO A 302 -15.60 8.89 -17.89
CA PRO A 302 -16.44 8.88 -16.69
C PRO A 302 -15.90 8.01 -15.55
N GLU A 303 -15.44 6.78 -15.84
CA GLU A 303 -14.88 5.89 -14.81
C GLU A 303 -13.59 6.45 -14.19
N TYR A 304 -12.76 7.11 -15.00
CA TYR A 304 -11.58 7.82 -14.53
C TYR A 304 -11.97 8.96 -13.57
N LEU A 305 -12.90 9.83 -13.99
CA LEU A 305 -13.35 10.97 -13.18
C LEU A 305 -13.98 10.51 -11.86
N GLU A 306 -14.85 9.50 -11.90
CA GLU A 306 -15.42 8.88 -10.71
C GLU A 306 -14.34 8.40 -9.74
N CYS A 307 -13.31 7.69 -10.24
CA CYS A 307 -12.19 7.23 -9.42
C CYS A 307 -11.42 8.37 -8.74
N VAL A 308 -11.19 9.48 -9.46
CA VAL A 308 -10.47 10.63 -8.90
C VAL A 308 -11.37 11.41 -7.95
N ASP A 309 -12.64 11.63 -8.27
CA ASP A 309 -13.60 12.29 -7.39
C ASP A 309 -13.71 11.55 -6.06
N LEU A 310 -13.86 10.21 -6.09
CA LEU A 310 -13.89 9.38 -4.89
C LEU A 310 -12.66 9.55 -3.99
N LEU A 311 -11.46 9.75 -4.56
CA LEU A 311 -10.23 9.93 -3.80
C LEU A 311 -10.16 11.26 -3.04
N PHE A 312 -10.87 12.28 -3.51
CA PHE A 312 -10.74 13.66 -3.02
C PHE A 312 -12.01 14.20 -2.35
N GLU A 313 -13.17 13.64 -2.63
CA GLU A 313 -14.47 14.09 -2.07
C GLU A 313 -14.67 13.58 -0.65
N TYR A 314 -14.38 12.31 -0.40
CA TYR A 314 -14.79 11.64 0.85
C TYR A 314 -13.68 11.46 1.87
N TYR A 315 -12.41 11.71 1.50
CA TYR A 315 -11.30 11.22 2.30
C TYR A 315 -10.23 12.25 2.65
N ASN A 316 -9.98 12.42 3.95
CA ASN A 316 -8.85 13.19 4.45
C ASN A 316 -7.56 12.37 4.49
N ILE A 317 -6.85 12.35 3.36
CA ILE A 317 -5.63 11.54 3.20
C ILE A 317 -4.45 12.15 3.99
N PRO A 318 -3.74 11.35 4.82
CA PRO A 318 -2.56 11.81 5.55
C PRO A 318 -1.50 12.46 4.66
N LYS A 319 -0.91 13.57 5.13
CA LYS A 319 0.13 14.34 4.41
C LYS A 319 1.32 13.48 3.94
N SER A 320 1.67 12.44 4.70
CA SER A 320 2.76 11.51 4.37
C SER A 320 2.50 10.64 3.15
N CYS A 321 1.25 10.57 2.67
CA CYS A 321 0.83 9.72 1.55
C CYS A 321 0.43 10.54 0.30
N LEU A 322 0.63 11.87 0.30
CA LEU A 322 0.19 12.73 -0.80
C LEU A 322 0.96 12.44 -2.10
N THR A 323 2.23 12.03 -2.01
CA THR A 323 3.03 11.65 -3.18
C THR A 323 2.52 10.36 -3.81
N GLU A 324 2.15 9.37 -3.00
CA GLU A 324 1.53 8.13 -3.43
C GLU A 324 0.14 8.36 -4.02
N LEU A 325 -0.63 9.29 -3.45
CA LEU A 325 -1.93 9.72 -3.99
C LEU A 325 -1.77 10.35 -5.38
N GLN A 326 -0.88 11.33 -5.53
CA GLN A 326 -0.58 11.95 -6.83
C GLN A 326 -0.13 10.92 -7.87
N SER A 327 0.71 9.97 -7.43
CA SER A 327 1.16 8.87 -8.29
C SER A 327 -0.01 7.99 -8.72
N SER A 328 -0.95 7.71 -7.82
CA SER A 328 -2.16 6.92 -8.11
C SER A 328 -3.08 7.64 -9.11
N CYS A 329 -3.30 8.94 -8.94
CA CYS A 329 -4.09 9.74 -9.88
C CYS A 329 -3.48 9.73 -11.29
N LYS A 330 -2.15 9.90 -11.37
CA LYS A 330 -1.42 9.75 -12.64
C LYS A 330 -1.63 8.38 -13.29
N LEU A 331 -1.61 7.29 -12.50
CA LEU A 331 -1.84 5.93 -13.03
C LEU A 331 -3.27 5.77 -13.58
N PHE A 332 -4.27 6.32 -12.89
CA PHE A 332 -5.65 6.37 -13.39
C PHE A 332 -5.73 7.12 -14.72
N ARG A 333 -5.11 8.31 -14.79
CA ARG A 333 -5.09 9.12 -16.02
C ARG A 333 -4.41 8.41 -17.19
N GLU A 334 -3.27 7.77 -16.95
CA GLU A 334 -2.55 7.00 -17.98
C GLU A 334 -3.29 5.74 -18.45
N ARG A 335 -4.30 5.28 -17.68
CA ARG A 335 -5.17 4.16 -18.04
C ARG A 335 -6.46 4.60 -18.73
N ALA A 336 -6.79 5.88 -18.69
CA ALA A 336 -8.01 6.38 -19.31
C ALA A 336 -7.93 6.30 -20.84
N SER A 337 -8.94 5.70 -21.46
CA SER A 337 -9.21 5.80 -22.89
C SER A 337 -9.80 7.18 -23.15
N LEU A 338 -9.03 8.03 -23.82
CA LEU A 338 -9.41 9.41 -24.14
C LEU A 338 -10.27 9.53 -25.40
N LYS A 339 -10.97 8.46 -25.79
CA LYS A 339 -12.01 8.53 -26.82
C LYS A 339 -13.03 9.61 -26.45
N ASP A 340 -13.47 10.37 -27.45
CA ASP A 340 -14.37 11.51 -27.28
C ASP A 340 -13.78 12.66 -26.44
N ALA A 341 -12.45 12.84 -26.43
CA ALA A 341 -11.78 13.88 -25.65
C ALA A 341 -12.38 15.29 -25.84
N GLY A 342 -12.70 15.67 -27.08
CA GLY A 342 -13.36 16.95 -27.38
C GLY A 342 -14.66 17.17 -26.61
N LYS A 343 -15.49 16.12 -26.47
CA LYS A 343 -16.78 16.19 -25.75
C LYS A 343 -16.61 16.47 -24.25
N TYR A 344 -15.57 15.92 -23.64
CA TYR A 344 -15.34 16.05 -22.20
C TYR A 344 -14.47 17.25 -21.83
N PHE A 345 -13.84 17.90 -22.80
CA PHE A 345 -12.95 19.05 -22.57
C PHE A 345 -13.65 20.18 -21.82
N LEU A 346 -14.83 20.60 -22.29
CA LEU A 346 -15.60 21.68 -21.66
C LEU A 346 -16.06 21.31 -20.25
N MET A 347 -16.56 20.09 -20.06
CA MET A 347 -16.98 19.62 -18.73
C MET A 347 -15.81 19.68 -17.72
N VAL A 348 -14.60 19.27 -18.11
CA VAL A 348 -13.45 19.36 -17.20
C VAL A 348 -13.04 20.81 -16.94
N LEU A 349 -13.03 21.65 -17.98
CA LEU A 349 -12.65 23.06 -17.89
C LEU A 349 -13.63 23.87 -17.03
N GLU A 350 -14.94 23.76 -17.31
CA GLU A 350 -15.99 24.62 -16.75
C GLU A 350 -16.62 24.04 -15.48
N GLU A 351 -16.62 22.71 -15.30
CA GLU A 351 -17.27 22.08 -14.15
C GLU A 351 -16.31 21.48 -13.13
N LYS A 352 -15.19 20.85 -13.56
CA LYS A 352 -14.30 20.11 -12.64
C LYS A 352 -13.21 20.98 -12.02
N ILE A 353 -12.52 21.80 -12.82
CA ILE A 353 -11.44 22.67 -12.31
C ILE A 353 -11.95 23.78 -11.35
N PRO A 354 -13.11 24.41 -11.59
CA PRO A 354 -13.60 25.48 -10.71
C PRO A 354 -14.05 25.00 -9.33
N GLN A 355 -14.34 23.70 -9.16
CA GLN A 355 -14.86 23.17 -7.90
C GLN A 355 -13.98 23.53 -6.69
N PRO A 356 -14.60 23.85 -5.54
CA PRO A 356 -13.90 24.15 -4.30
C PRO A 356 -13.31 22.85 -3.73
N SER A 357 -12.14 22.48 -4.23
CA SER A 357 -11.48 21.20 -3.97
C SER A 357 -10.04 21.41 -3.53
N SER A 358 -9.37 20.32 -3.15
CA SER A 358 -7.95 20.39 -2.79
C SER A 358 -7.10 20.88 -3.98
N THR A 359 -5.98 21.56 -3.68
CA THR A 359 -5.02 22.00 -4.71
C THR A 359 -4.52 20.82 -5.56
N LEU A 360 -4.42 19.62 -4.97
CA LEU A 360 -4.00 18.40 -5.66
C LEU A 360 -5.05 17.92 -6.67
N TYR A 361 -6.32 17.96 -6.30
CA TYR A 361 -7.42 17.64 -7.22
C TYR A 361 -7.41 18.59 -8.41
N ARG A 362 -7.31 19.91 -8.17
CA ARG A 362 -7.24 20.90 -9.25
C ARG A 362 -6.03 20.67 -10.16
N GLN A 363 -4.86 20.34 -9.60
CA GLN A 363 -3.68 19.99 -10.40
C GLN A 363 -3.90 18.76 -11.27
N GLU A 364 -4.56 17.72 -10.73
CA GLU A 364 -4.89 16.51 -11.47
C GLU A 364 -5.89 16.79 -12.60
N MET A 365 -6.95 17.57 -12.36
CA MET A 365 -7.92 17.96 -13.38
C MET A 365 -7.29 18.78 -14.50
N VAL A 366 -6.37 19.70 -14.20
CA VAL A 366 -5.63 20.46 -15.21
C VAL A 366 -4.73 19.55 -16.04
N ALA A 367 -4.04 18.58 -15.40
CA ALA A 367 -3.22 17.60 -16.12
C ALA A 367 -4.06 16.65 -16.99
N PHE A 368 -5.27 16.32 -16.55
CA PHE A 368 -6.24 15.56 -17.33
C PHE A 368 -6.78 16.35 -18.52
N LEU A 369 -7.18 17.62 -18.32
CA LEU A 369 -7.61 18.52 -19.39
C LEU A 369 -6.53 18.65 -20.49
N TYR A 370 -5.26 18.75 -20.08
CA TYR A 370 -4.14 18.76 -21.02
C TYR A 370 -3.97 17.43 -21.76
N SER A 371 -4.29 16.30 -21.12
CA SER A 371 -4.29 14.99 -21.79
C SER A 371 -5.40 14.89 -22.84
N LEU A 372 -6.60 15.43 -22.55
CA LEU A 372 -7.70 15.53 -23.53
C LEU A 372 -7.28 16.38 -24.74
N LEU A 373 -6.68 17.55 -24.49
CA LEU A 373 -6.18 18.43 -25.55
C LEU A 373 -5.15 17.75 -26.45
N ARG A 374 -4.32 16.86 -25.91
CA ARG A 374 -3.32 16.11 -26.70
C ARG A 374 -3.94 15.01 -27.55
N GLU A 375 -5.04 14.42 -27.10
CA GLU A 375 -5.73 13.36 -27.85
C GLU A 375 -6.55 13.90 -29.02
N ASP A 376 -7.31 14.97 -28.79
CA ASP A 376 -8.13 15.63 -29.83
C ASP A 376 -7.89 17.15 -29.87
N PRO A 377 -6.71 17.60 -30.37
CA PRO A 377 -6.34 19.00 -30.32
C PRO A 377 -7.33 19.92 -31.03
N TYR A 378 -7.85 19.52 -32.19
CA TYR A 378 -8.69 20.38 -33.01
C TYR A 378 -10.03 20.68 -32.35
N ALA A 379 -10.74 19.65 -31.87
CA ALA A 379 -12.00 19.85 -31.17
C ALA A 379 -11.81 20.59 -29.85
N CYS A 380 -10.80 20.19 -29.05
CA CYS A 380 -10.50 20.83 -27.77
C CYS A 380 -10.12 22.32 -27.93
N PHE A 381 -9.26 22.66 -28.89
CA PHE A 381 -8.90 24.06 -29.14
C PHE A 381 -10.08 24.88 -29.63
N GLN A 382 -10.93 24.33 -30.51
CA GLN A 382 -12.16 25.00 -30.94
C GLN A 382 -13.06 25.31 -29.75
N HIS A 383 -13.40 24.30 -28.95
CA HIS A 383 -14.22 24.48 -27.75
C HIS A 383 -13.60 25.47 -26.77
N TRP A 384 -12.27 25.42 -26.55
CA TRP A 384 -11.59 26.34 -25.66
C TRP A 384 -11.70 27.79 -26.13
N ARG A 385 -11.55 28.05 -27.44
CA ARG A 385 -11.72 29.40 -28.02
C ARG A 385 -13.12 29.95 -27.80
N ASP A 386 -14.13 29.11 -27.93
CA ASP A 386 -15.53 29.53 -27.77
C ASP A 386 -15.85 30.00 -26.35
N VAL A 387 -15.17 29.44 -25.34
CA VAL A 387 -15.46 29.71 -23.92
C VAL A 387 -14.37 30.49 -23.17
N TYR A 388 -13.25 30.80 -23.81
CA TYR A 388 -12.04 31.37 -23.19
C TYR A 388 -12.30 32.65 -22.37
N ALA A 389 -13.11 33.58 -22.89
CA ALA A 389 -13.39 34.85 -22.22
C ALA A 389 -14.09 34.69 -20.86
N ASN A 390 -14.84 33.60 -20.68
CA ASN A 390 -15.60 33.31 -19.46
C ASN A 390 -14.83 32.42 -18.47
N ASN A 391 -13.76 31.76 -18.91
CA ASN A 391 -13.01 30.76 -18.14
C ASN A 391 -11.53 31.15 -18.00
N LEU A 392 -11.25 32.44 -17.77
CA LEU A 392 -9.89 32.96 -17.70
C LEU A 392 -9.07 32.34 -16.55
N PRO A 393 -9.57 32.20 -15.31
CA PRO A 393 -8.80 31.60 -14.22
C PRO A 393 -8.33 30.17 -14.53
N GLU A 394 -9.20 29.36 -15.11
CA GLU A 394 -8.93 27.97 -15.49
C GLU A 394 -7.98 27.92 -16.70
N SER A 395 -8.19 28.82 -17.65
CA SER A 395 -7.36 28.96 -18.85
C SER A 395 -5.91 29.31 -18.50
N VAL A 396 -5.66 30.13 -17.46
CA VAL A 396 -4.29 30.39 -16.96
C VAL A 396 -3.57 29.08 -16.64
N LEU A 397 -4.25 28.13 -15.98
CA LEU A 397 -3.65 26.88 -15.54
C LEU A 397 -3.23 26.00 -16.72
N LEU A 398 -4.07 25.91 -17.75
CA LEU A 398 -3.76 25.16 -18.97
C LEU A 398 -2.68 25.85 -19.81
N LEU A 399 -2.74 27.18 -19.93
CA LEU A 399 -1.72 27.98 -20.63
C LEU A 399 -0.33 27.84 -20.00
N ARG A 400 -0.23 27.71 -18.68
CA ARG A 400 1.04 27.43 -18.00
C ARG A 400 1.65 26.08 -18.42
N LEU A 401 0.83 25.04 -18.65
CA LEU A 401 1.31 23.75 -19.16
C LEU A 401 1.79 23.86 -20.62
N ILE A 402 1.03 24.55 -21.47
CA ILE A 402 1.43 24.83 -22.86
C ILE A 402 2.75 25.61 -22.90
N TYR A 403 2.90 26.62 -22.05
CA TYR A 403 4.13 27.39 -21.94
C TYR A 403 5.32 26.52 -21.50
N LYS A 404 5.09 25.61 -20.54
CA LYS A 404 6.13 24.69 -20.04
C LYS A 404 6.62 23.74 -21.14
N ASP A 405 5.70 23.22 -21.95
CA ASP A 405 6.01 22.25 -23.01
C ASP A 405 6.30 22.91 -24.37
N TRP A 406 6.45 24.25 -24.42
CA TRP A 406 6.53 25.03 -25.65
C TRP A 406 7.57 24.52 -26.65
N GLN A 407 8.75 24.10 -26.18
CA GLN A 407 9.81 23.56 -27.05
C GLN A 407 9.36 22.31 -27.81
N ASN A 408 8.65 21.40 -27.14
CA ASN A 408 8.14 20.17 -27.76
C ASN A 408 6.91 20.44 -28.65
N ILE A 409 6.18 21.53 -28.38
CA ILE A 409 5.09 21.99 -29.25
C ILE A 409 5.67 22.60 -30.54
N GLN A 410 6.79 23.34 -30.47
CA GLN A 410 7.49 23.87 -31.65
C GLN A 410 7.95 22.75 -32.60
N SER A 411 8.35 21.60 -32.07
CA SER A 411 8.68 20.41 -32.87
C SER A 411 7.48 19.56 -33.31
N ASN A 412 6.24 19.98 -32.99
CA ASN A 412 5.01 19.20 -33.21
C ASN A 412 4.99 17.82 -32.52
N GLU A 413 5.77 17.61 -31.47
CA GLU A 413 5.83 16.31 -30.78
C GLU A 413 4.63 16.06 -29.84
N ILE A 414 4.10 17.12 -29.23
CA ILE A 414 3.06 17.02 -28.19
C ILE A 414 1.72 17.58 -28.65
N LEU A 415 1.71 18.74 -29.32
CA LEU A 415 0.52 19.39 -29.86
C LEU A 415 0.81 19.93 -31.26
N PRO A 416 -0.19 20.03 -32.15
CA PRO A 416 -0.03 20.66 -33.44
C PRO A 416 0.34 22.14 -33.28
N TYR A 417 1.54 22.50 -33.75
CA TYR A 417 2.09 23.84 -33.62
C TYR A 417 1.16 24.88 -34.23
N LYS A 418 0.71 24.68 -35.46
CA LYS A 418 -0.15 25.64 -36.19
C LYS A 418 -1.46 25.93 -35.45
N GLU A 419 -2.14 24.90 -34.95
CA GLU A 419 -3.40 25.05 -34.23
C GLU A 419 -3.19 25.73 -32.87
N THR A 420 -2.07 25.42 -32.20
CA THR A 420 -1.69 26.07 -30.94
C THR A 420 -1.43 27.56 -31.14
N ILE A 421 -0.67 27.92 -32.19
CA ILE A 421 -0.39 29.32 -32.55
C ILE A 421 -1.68 30.08 -32.82
N PHE A 422 -2.54 29.53 -33.69
CA PHE A 422 -3.83 30.13 -34.03
C PHE A 422 -4.70 30.38 -32.78
N THR A 423 -4.70 29.43 -31.85
CA THR A 423 -5.43 29.57 -30.58
C THR A 423 -4.84 30.67 -29.71
N VAL A 424 -3.51 30.73 -29.55
CA VAL A 424 -2.83 31.76 -28.75
C VAL A 424 -3.04 33.16 -29.34
N GLU A 425 -3.02 33.29 -30.68
CA GLU A 425 -3.34 34.55 -31.37
C GLU A 425 -4.80 34.98 -31.13
N THR A 426 -5.73 34.03 -31.19
CA THR A 426 -7.15 34.27 -30.86
C THR A 426 -7.29 34.77 -29.41
N PHE A 427 -6.61 34.12 -28.46
CA PHE A 427 -6.61 34.55 -27.06
C PHE A 427 -6.00 35.93 -26.87
N ASN A 428 -4.93 36.25 -27.60
CA ASN A 428 -4.35 37.60 -27.58
C ASN A 428 -5.38 38.63 -28.02
N PHE A 429 -6.08 38.40 -29.13
CA PHE A 429 -7.14 39.28 -29.61
C PHE A 429 -8.29 39.45 -28.60
N VAL A 430 -8.73 38.36 -27.97
CA VAL A 430 -9.76 38.40 -26.92
C VAL A 430 -9.28 39.20 -25.71
N ASN A 431 -8.07 38.96 -25.22
CA ASN A 431 -7.49 39.70 -24.08
C ASN A 431 -7.41 41.21 -24.36
N GLN A 432 -6.93 41.61 -25.55
CA GLN A 432 -6.90 43.02 -25.94
C GLN A 432 -8.30 43.63 -26.00
N THR A 433 -9.30 42.86 -26.45
CA THR A 433 -10.70 43.29 -26.47
C THR A 433 -11.26 43.49 -25.07
N LEU A 434 -10.94 42.59 -24.13
CA LEU A 434 -11.36 42.70 -22.73
C LEU A 434 -10.73 43.93 -22.04
N TYR A 435 -9.43 44.19 -22.29
CA TYR A 435 -8.77 45.41 -21.80
C TYR A 435 -9.39 46.69 -22.36
N LYS A 436 -9.70 46.73 -23.66
CA LYS A 436 -10.38 47.87 -24.30
C LYS A 436 -11.76 48.14 -23.67
N LYS A 437 -12.47 47.06 -23.28
CA LYS A 437 -13.74 47.14 -22.56
C LYS A 437 -13.60 47.47 -21.07
N LYS A 438 -12.36 47.63 -20.54
CA LYS A 438 -12.06 47.85 -19.12
C LYS A 438 -12.69 46.79 -18.20
N MET A 439 -12.83 45.56 -18.69
CA MET A 439 -13.35 44.46 -17.88
C MET A 439 -12.27 44.03 -16.87
N GLN A 440 -12.64 44.01 -15.59
CA GLN A 440 -11.81 43.39 -14.56
C GLN A 440 -12.26 41.94 -14.38
N SER A 441 -11.45 41.02 -14.88
CA SER A 441 -11.71 39.59 -14.78
C SER A 441 -10.50 38.91 -14.13
N GLU A 442 -10.77 38.05 -13.15
CA GLU A 442 -9.72 37.25 -12.52
C GLU A 442 -8.99 36.41 -13.60
N GLY A 443 -7.66 36.35 -13.50
CA GLY A 443 -6.82 35.63 -14.46
C GLY A 443 -6.49 36.38 -15.76
N LEU A 444 -7.17 37.49 -16.11
CA LEU A 444 -6.92 38.22 -17.37
C LEU A 444 -5.47 38.65 -17.53
N ASP A 445 -4.91 39.30 -16.51
CA ASP A 445 -3.53 39.81 -16.55
C ASP A 445 -2.50 38.69 -16.72
N GLU A 446 -2.73 37.56 -16.04
CA GLU A 446 -1.82 36.44 -16.13
C GLU A 446 -1.94 35.69 -17.46
N CYS A 447 -3.17 35.47 -17.95
CA CYS A 447 -3.44 34.96 -19.29
C CYS A 447 -2.72 35.81 -20.34
N ASN A 448 -2.90 37.13 -20.30
CA ASN A 448 -2.26 38.04 -21.24
C ASN A 448 -0.73 37.97 -21.16
N ARG A 449 -0.15 37.94 -19.94
CA ARG A 449 1.29 37.79 -19.76
C ARG A 449 1.82 36.50 -20.41
N ILE A 450 1.16 35.37 -20.17
CA ILE A 450 1.60 34.07 -20.74
C ILE A 450 1.46 34.09 -22.26
N VAL A 451 0.32 34.53 -22.78
CA VAL A 451 0.05 34.64 -24.22
C VAL A 451 1.10 35.52 -24.91
N GLN A 452 1.38 36.72 -24.40
CA GLN A 452 2.41 37.61 -24.95
C GLN A 452 3.81 36.98 -24.92
N THR A 453 4.13 36.25 -23.85
CA THR A 453 5.42 35.55 -23.73
C THR A 453 5.54 34.47 -24.80
N ILE A 454 4.48 33.68 -25.02
CA ILE A 454 4.43 32.67 -26.07
C ILE A 454 4.55 33.34 -27.44
N THR A 455 3.77 34.39 -27.74
CA THR A 455 3.85 35.14 -29.00
C THR A 455 5.26 35.69 -29.28
N THR A 456 5.96 36.17 -28.25
CA THR A 456 7.35 36.64 -28.40
C THR A 456 8.33 35.50 -28.74
N LYS A 457 8.06 34.29 -28.24
CA LYS A 457 8.84 33.10 -28.63
C LYS A 457 8.50 32.59 -30.03
N MET A 458 7.34 32.92 -30.58
CA MET A 458 7.00 32.61 -31.98
C MET A 458 7.82 33.45 -32.96
N THR A 459 8.10 34.71 -32.60
CA THR A 459 8.75 35.69 -33.49
C THR A 459 10.28 35.65 -33.44
N ARG A 460 10.86 34.94 -32.48
CA ARG A 460 12.31 34.69 -32.42
C ARG A 460 12.65 33.37 -33.10
N PRO A 461 13.42 33.35 -34.21
CA PRO A 461 13.91 32.10 -34.76
C PRO A 461 14.81 31.39 -33.74
N ALA A 462 14.68 30.07 -33.66
CA ALA A 462 15.46 29.20 -32.78
C ALA A 462 16.94 29.18 -33.16
#